data_AF-A0A6A1QB22-F1
#
_entry.id   AF-A0A6A1QB22-F1
#
_cell.length_a   1.000
_cell.length_b   1.000
_cell.length_c   1.000
_cell.angle_alpha   90.00
_cell.angle_beta   90.00
_cell.angle_gamma   90.00
#
_symmetry.space_group_name_H-M   'P 1'
#
loop_
_entity.id
_entity.type
_entity.pdbx_description
1 polymer ?
#
loop_
_entity_poly.entity_id
_entity_poly.type
_entity_poly.pdbx_seq_one_letter_code
_entity_poly.pdbx_strand_id
1 'polypeptide(L)'
;MWYVSTRGMAPRVDFEGALFSGYAPDGGLYMPEELPQLDRETLRQWSVVSYPSLVKELCSLFIGPELIPRDDLNDLIDRAFSRFRHKEVVHLSRLRNGLNVLELWHGVTYAFKDLSLCCAARFLQYFLEKRKKHITVVVGTSGDTGSAAIESVQGAENVDLIVLLPKGRCTKIQELQMTTVLRENVHVFGVEGNSDELDEPIKAVPDSHPSDPETCQLSEAVTSQSVSDEAITQTMGRCWEENRYLLCPHSAVAVSYHYQQADRRQPRY
;
A
#
# COMPACT_ATOMS: atom_id res chain seq x y z
N MET A 1 21.98 5.75 -3.03
CA MET A 1 21.62 4.38 -2.61
C MET A 1 21.42 3.53 -3.86
N TRP A 2 21.94 2.31 -3.90
CA TRP A 2 21.70 1.35 -4.99
C TRP A 2 20.70 0.28 -4.55
N TYR A 3 20.02 -0.31 -5.52
CA TYR A 3 19.05 -1.39 -5.35
C TYR A 3 19.48 -2.59 -6.19
N VAL A 4 19.39 -3.78 -5.61
CA VAL A 4 19.77 -5.06 -6.22
C VAL A 4 18.58 -6.00 -6.24
N SER A 5 18.52 -6.88 -7.24
CA SER A 5 17.47 -7.90 -7.31
C SER A 5 17.68 -8.95 -6.21
N THR A 6 16.59 -9.41 -5.60
CA THR A 6 16.58 -10.54 -4.68
C THR A 6 17.07 -11.86 -5.31
N ARG A 7 17.08 -11.96 -6.64
CA ARG A 7 17.63 -13.11 -7.37
C ARG A 7 19.09 -12.91 -7.83
N GLY A 8 19.62 -11.70 -7.67
CA GLY A 8 21.03 -11.37 -7.91
C GLY A 8 21.49 -11.43 -9.38
N MET A 9 20.58 -11.65 -10.33
CA MET A 9 20.90 -11.81 -11.76
C MET A 9 20.55 -10.57 -12.60
N ALA A 10 19.84 -9.60 -12.04
CA ALA A 10 19.58 -8.32 -12.67
C ALA A 10 20.67 -7.27 -12.37
N PRO A 11 20.88 -6.29 -13.28
CA PRO A 11 21.69 -5.13 -12.99
C PRO A 11 21.17 -4.37 -11.77
N ARG A 12 22.10 -3.81 -10.97
CA ARG A 12 21.73 -2.86 -9.92
C ARG A 12 21.15 -1.59 -10.55
N VAL A 13 20.21 -0.97 -9.86
CA VAL A 13 19.53 0.26 -10.28
C VAL A 13 19.50 1.27 -9.14
N ASP A 14 19.32 2.55 -9.46
CA ASP A 14 19.04 3.56 -8.45
C ASP A 14 17.54 3.54 -8.05
N PHE A 15 17.12 4.44 -7.16
CA PHE A 15 15.72 4.49 -6.71
C PHE A 15 14.74 4.72 -7.87
N GLU A 16 15.09 5.59 -8.82
CA GLU A 16 14.23 5.87 -9.98
C GLU A 16 14.08 4.63 -10.85
N GLY A 17 15.17 3.92 -11.12
CA GLY A 17 15.14 2.64 -11.84
C GLY A 17 14.27 1.61 -11.12
N ALA A 18 14.46 1.42 -9.81
CA ALA A 18 13.64 0.48 -9.04
C ALA A 18 12.14 0.84 -9.07
N LEU A 19 11.81 2.14 -8.97
CA LEU A 19 10.44 2.64 -9.01
C LEU A 19 9.73 2.34 -10.34
N PHE A 20 10.43 2.50 -11.48
CA PHE A 20 9.84 2.25 -12.81
C PHE A 20 9.92 0.79 -13.25
N SER A 21 10.83 -0.02 -12.69
CA SER A 21 10.95 -1.43 -13.08
C SER A 21 9.81 -2.29 -12.53
N GLY A 22 9.31 -2.00 -11.33
CA GLY A 22 8.39 -2.89 -10.62
C GLY A 22 9.08 -4.20 -10.23
N TYR A 23 9.11 -5.17 -11.16
CA TYR A 23 9.90 -6.39 -11.04
C TYR A 23 11.30 -6.20 -11.64
N ALA A 24 12.29 -6.87 -11.06
CA ALA A 24 13.60 -6.96 -11.69
C ALA A 24 13.52 -7.85 -12.96
N PRO A 25 14.35 -7.61 -13.99
CA PRO A 25 14.38 -8.41 -15.23
C PRO A 25 14.57 -9.92 -15.04
N ASP A 26 15.12 -10.34 -13.91
CA ASP A 26 15.30 -11.74 -13.54
C ASP A 26 14.08 -12.34 -12.81
N GLY A 27 12.96 -11.62 -12.74
CA GLY A 27 11.74 -11.96 -12.00
C GLY A 27 11.85 -11.77 -10.49
N GLY A 28 12.94 -11.18 -10.00
CA GLY A 28 13.12 -10.82 -8.59
C GLY A 28 12.46 -9.50 -8.23
N LEU A 29 12.66 -9.06 -6.98
CA LEU A 29 12.25 -7.75 -6.49
C LEU A 29 13.49 -6.91 -6.19
N TYR A 30 13.41 -5.61 -6.43
CA TYR A 30 14.50 -4.70 -6.04
C TYR A 30 14.46 -4.40 -4.54
N MET A 31 15.60 -4.58 -3.88
CA MET A 31 15.83 -4.28 -2.47
C MET A 31 17.06 -3.37 -2.36
N PRO A 32 17.14 -2.48 -1.35
CA PRO A 32 18.33 -1.66 -1.15
C PRO A 32 19.55 -2.56 -0.93
N GLU A 33 20.68 -2.22 -1.55
CA GLU A 33 21.96 -2.96 -1.46
C GLU A 33 22.44 -3.05 -0.01
N GLU A 34 22.14 -2.03 0.80
CA GLU A 34 22.43 -1.98 2.22
C GLU A 34 21.23 -1.43 3.00
N LEU A 35 21.00 -1.93 4.22
CA LEU A 35 20.00 -1.38 5.13
C LEU A 35 20.63 -0.31 6.02
N PRO A 36 20.17 0.97 5.93
CA PRO A 36 20.66 2.05 6.78
C PRO A 36 20.53 1.71 8.26
N GLN A 37 21.60 1.93 9.02
CA GLN A 37 21.61 1.72 10.47
C GLN A 37 21.24 3.02 11.18
N LEU A 38 20.28 2.93 12.11
CA LEU A 38 19.86 4.06 12.94
C LEU A 38 20.37 3.87 14.37
N ASP A 39 21.07 4.87 14.89
CA ASP A 39 21.51 4.85 16.27
C ASP A 39 20.39 5.24 17.25
N ARG A 40 20.63 5.01 18.55
CA ARG A 40 19.66 5.30 19.60
C ARG A 40 19.34 6.79 19.72
N GLU A 41 20.28 7.66 19.37
CA GLU A 41 20.09 9.10 19.47
C GLU A 41 19.11 9.58 18.40
N THR A 42 19.33 9.15 17.15
CA THR A 42 18.46 9.40 16.01
C THR A 42 17.04 8.89 16.29
N LEU A 43 16.90 7.66 16.79
CA LEU A 43 15.59 7.11 17.16
C LEU A 43 14.88 7.93 18.25
N ARG A 44 15.62 8.48 19.23
CA ARG A 44 15.04 9.37 20.24
C ARG A 44 14.58 10.70 19.63
N GLN A 45 15.39 11.29 18.76
CA GLN A 45 15.03 12.53 18.07
C GLN A 45 13.79 12.33 17.18
N TRP A 46 13.71 11.19 16.48
CA TRP A 46 12.58 10.87 15.60
C TRP A 46 11.32 10.44 16.36
N SER A 47 11.42 10.05 17.63
CA SER A 47 10.25 9.63 18.42
C SER A 47 9.23 10.75 18.68
N VAL A 48 9.61 12.01 18.46
CA VAL A 48 8.77 13.19 18.72
C VAL A 48 8.37 13.96 17.46
N VAL A 49 8.83 13.54 16.28
CA VAL A 49 8.46 14.21 15.02
C VAL A 49 7.11 13.72 14.51
N SER A 50 6.45 14.53 13.68
CA SER A 50 5.19 14.14 13.04
C SER A 50 5.38 12.96 12.07
N TYR A 51 4.31 12.23 11.76
CA TYR A 51 4.37 11.12 10.82
C TYR A 51 4.92 11.54 9.43
N PRO A 52 4.45 12.63 8.79
CA PRO A 52 5.06 13.11 7.54
C PRO A 52 6.54 13.46 7.69
N SER A 53 6.93 14.11 8.80
CA SER A 53 8.35 14.40 9.07
C SER A 53 9.19 13.13 9.16
N LEU A 54 8.69 12.11 9.86
CA LEU A 54 9.36 10.81 9.96
C LEU A 54 9.53 10.15 8.59
N VAL A 55 8.49 10.21 7.74
CA VAL A 55 8.55 9.67 6.37
C VAL A 55 9.60 10.42 5.55
N LYS A 56 9.72 11.75 5.67
CA LYS A 56 10.77 12.53 4.98
C LYS A 56 12.18 12.07 5.36
N GLU A 57 12.41 11.84 6.65
CA GLU A 57 13.71 11.34 7.13
C GLU A 57 13.99 9.93 6.63
N LEU A 58 13.01 9.01 6.75
CA LEU A 58 13.15 7.64 6.27
C LEU A 58 13.41 7.58 4.76
N CYS A 59 12.62 8.30 3.96
CA CYS A 59 12.80 8.35 2.50
C CYS A 59 14.19 8.90 2.12
N SER A 60 14.73 9.87 2.87
CA SER A 60 16.07 10.43 2.61
C SER A 60 17.22 9.44 2.82
N LEU A 61 17.00 8.36 3.59
CA LEU A 61 17.99 7.28 3.72
C LEU A 61 18.06 6.40 2.46
N PHE A 62 16.96 6.32 1.73
CA PHE A 62 16.77 5.41 0.59
C PHE A 62 16.85 6.13 -0.76
N ILE A 63 16.57 7.44 -0.78
CA ILE A 63 16.57 8.28 -1.97
C ILE A 63 17.69 9.32 -1.81
N GLY A 64 18.70 9.22 -2.68
CA GLY A 64 19.81 10.15 -2.65
C GLY A 64 19.40 11.56 -3.12
N PRO A 65 19.98 12.63 -2.54
CA PRO A 65 19.66 14.01 -2.89
C PRO A 65 19.99 14.36 -4.35
N GLU A 66 20.83 13.57 -5.02
CA GLU A 66 21.11 13.66 -6.45
C GLU A 66 19.91 13.29 -7.34
N LEU A 67 19.00 12.44 -6.84
CA LEU A 67 17.78 12.04 -7.56
C LEU A 67 16.62 13.00 -7.23
N ILE A 68 16.38 13.20 -5.93
CA ILE A 68 15.34 14.09 -5.41
C ILE A 68 15.97 14.99 -4.34
N PRO A 69 16.21 16.28 -4.65
CA PRO A 69 16.68 17.26 -3.67
C PRO A 69 15.80 17.28 -2.41
N ARG A 70 16.37 17.61 -1.25
CA ARG A 70 15.66 17.50 0.03
C ARG A 70 14.39 18.34 0.09
N ASP A 71 14.40 19.54 -0.50
CA ASP A 71 13.22 20.42 -0.54
C ASP A 71 12.10 19.82 -1.41
N ASP A 72 12.45 19.27 -2.57
CA ASP A 72 11.49 18.57 -3.44
C ASP A 72 10.92 17.32 -2.75
N LEU A 73 11.76 16.53 -2.07
CA LEU A 73 11.31 15.36 -1.31
C LEU A 73 10.33 15.76 -0.21
N ASN A 74 10.64 16.81 0.54
CA ASN A 74 9.77 17.31 1.60
C ASN A 74 8.40 17.72 1.05
N ASP A 75 8.37 18.47 -0.05
CA ASP A 75 7.16 18.94 -0.73
C ASP A 75 6.33 17.78 -1.31
N LEU A 76 6.97 16.77 -1.91
CA LEU A 76 6.30 15.57 -2.40
C LEU A 76 5.59 14.80 -1.26
N ILE A 77 6.27 14.63 -0.12
CA ILE A 77 5.69 13.97 1.05
C ILE A 77 4.56 14.80 1.69
N ASP A 78 4.72 16.12 1.80
CA ASP A 78 3.65 16.99 2.32
C ASP A 78 2.40 16.92 1.44
N ARG A 79 2.57 16.94 0.11
CA ARG A 79 1.46 16.75 -0.83
C ARG A 79 0.82 15.37 -0.71
N ALA A 80 1.60 14.31 -0.53
CA ALA A 80 1.09 12.95 -0.38
C ALA A 80 0.16 12.80 0.83
N PHE A 81 0.49 13.45 1.95
CA PHE A 81 -0.30 13.37 3.19
C PHE A 81 -1.35 14.49 3.36
N SER A 82 -1.39 15.49 2.47
CA SER A 82 -2.28 16.65 2.56
C SER A 82 -3.78 16.35 2.64
N ARG A 83 -4.20 15.18 2.13
CA ARG A 83 -5.62 14.77 2.07
C ARG A 83 -6.01 13.74 3.13
N PHE A 84 -5.12 13.45 4.07
CA PHE A 84 -5.45 12.63 5.24
C PHE A 84 -6.28 13.45 6.22
N ARG A 85 -7.38 12.86 6.69
CA ARG A 85 -8.36 13.56 7.53
C ARG A 85 -7.92 13.66 8.99
N HIS A 86 -7.07 12.73 9.43
CA HIS A 86 -6.55 12.70 10.79
C HIS A 86 -5.21 13.44 10.84
N LYS A 87 -5.04 14.35 11.80
CA LYS A 87 -3.83 15.18 11.93
C LYS A 87 -2.55 14.35 12.11
N GLU A 88 -2.65 13.22 12.78
CA GLU A 88 -1.50 12.33 13.00
C GLU A 88 -1.18 11.43 11.80
N VAL A 89 -2.03 11.42 10.76
CA VAL A 89 -2.00 10.49 9.60
C VAL A 89 -2.26 9.04 10.01
N VAL A 90 -1.50 8.54 10.99
CA VAL A 90 -1.63 7.24 11.62
C VAL A 90 -1.88 7.43 13.12
N HIS A 91 -3.01 6.96 13.62
CA HIS A 91 -3.39 7.09 15.04
C HIS A 91 -3.22 5.76 15.79
N LEU A 92 -2.77 5.79 17.05
CA LEU A 92 -2.71 4.59 17.89
C LEU A 92 -3.82 4.62 18.94
N SER A 93 -4.93 3.96 18.62
CA SER A 93 -6.06 3.78 19.52
C SER A 93 -5.75 2.73 20.58
N ARG A 94 -5.79 3.12 21.86
CA ARG A 94 -5.57 2.21 22.99
C ARG A 94 -6.91 1.73 23.55
N LEU A 95 -7.21 0.46 23.37
CA LEU A 95 -8.43 -0.19 23.84
C LEU A 95 -8.20 -0.87 25.20
N ARG A 96 -9.25 -1.50 25.73
CA ARG A 96 -9.20 -2.22 27.01
C ARG A 96 -8.24 -3.41 26.93
N ASN A 97 -7.75 -3.85 28.10
CA ASN A 97 -6.88 -5.03 28.25
C ASN A 97 -5.56 -4.95 27.46
N GLY A 98 -5.06 -3.73 27.20
CA GLY A 98 -3.78 -3.53 26.50
C GLY A 98 -3.83 -3.79 25.00
N LEU A 99 -5.02 -3.98 24.41
CA LEU A 99 -5.18 -4.06 22.96
C LEU A 99 -4.95 -2.67 22.36
N ASN A 100 -3.99 -2.55 21.44
CA ASN A 100 -3.75 -1.31 20.70
C ASN A 100 -4.09 -1.52 19.23
N VAL A 101 -4.80 -0.58 18.63
CA VAL A 101 -5.19 -0.57 17.23
C VAL A 101 -4.47 0.58 16.55
N LEU A 102 -3.63 0.26 15.57
CA LEU A 102 -2.99 1.26 14.72
C LEU A 102 -3.93 1.59 13.55
N GLU A 103 -4.46 2.79 13.56
CA GLU A 103 -5.39 3.29 12.56
C GLU A 103 -4.65 3.77 11.31
N LEU A 104 -4.74 2.98 10.24
CA LEU A 104 -4.07 3.24 8.97
C LEU A 104 -5.03 3.71 7.87
N TRP A 105 -6.29 3.97 8.19
CA TRP A 105 -7.36 4.22 7.23
C TRP A 105 -7.83 5.68 7.19
N HIS A 106 -7.01 6.63 7.63
CA HIS A 106 -7.39 8.04 7.65
C HIS A 106 -7.16 8.77 6.32
N GLY A 107 -6.67 8.04 5.31
CA GLY A 107 -6.62 8.52 3.93
C GLY A 107 -8.02 8.60 3.31
N VAL A 108 -8.07 9.03 2.04
CA VAL A 108 -9.32 9.29 1.33
C VAL A 108 -10.11 8.01 1.06
N THR A 109 -9.42 6.89 0.86
CA THR A 109 -10.06 5.62 0.48
C THR A 109 -10.37 4.73 1.68
N TYR A 110 -10.01 5.16 2.88
CA TYR A 110 -10.20 4.40 4.13
C TYR A 110 -9.45 3.05 4.15
N ALA A 111 -8.31 2.98 3.47
CA ALA A 111 -7.44 1.82 3.47
C ALA A 111 -5.98 2.23 3.71
N PHE A 112 -5.21 1.31 4.33
CA PHE A 112 -3.80 1.53 4.61
C PHE A 112 -2.94 1.75 3.35
N LYS A 113 -3.43 1.31 2.19
CA LYS A 113 -2.76 1.46 0.90
C LYS A 113 -2.58 2.93 0.51
N ASP A 114 -3.40 3.83 1.06
CA ASP A 114 -3.24 5.28 0.86
C ASP A 114 -1.88 5.80 1.36
N LEU A 115 -1.32 5.20 2.41
CA LEU A 115 -0.05 5.67 3.01
C LEU A 115 1.13 5.55 2.03
N SER A 116 1.20 4.42 1.32
CA SER A 116 2.28 4.14 0.38
C SER A 116 1.98 4.62 -1.04
N LEU A 117 0.77 4.37 -1.56
CA LEU A 117 0.44 4.69 -2.95
C LEU A 117 0.42 6.20 -3.21
N CYS A 118 -0.04 7.02 -2.26
CA CYS A 118 0.04 8.47 -2.39
C CYS A 118 1.49 8.96 -2.49
N CYS A 119 2.44 8.35 -1.76
CA CYS A 119 3.85 8.70 -1.86
C CYS A 119 4.45 8.21 -3.19
N ALA A 120 4.21 6.94 -3.54
CA ALA A 120 4.71 6.34 -4.77
C ALA A 120 4.25 7.10 -6.03
N ALA A 121 2.97 7.48 -6.09
CA ALA A 121 2.43 8.27 -7.19
C ALA A 121 3.09 9.65 -7.31
N ARG A 122 3.47 10.29 -6.20
CA ARG A 122 4.19 11.57 -6.21
C ARG A 122 5.60 11.42 -6.74
N PHE A 123 6.33 10.39 -6.31
CA PHE A 123 7.66 10.09 -6.85
C PHE A 123 7.61 9.78 -8.34
N LEU A 124 6.62 8.98 -8.77
CA LEU A 124 6.42 8.62 -10.16
C LEU A 124 6.17 9.86 -11.02
N GLN A 125 5.24 10.72 -10.62
CA GLN A 125 4.93 11.97 -11.30
C GLN A 125 6.14 12.91 -11.38
N TYR A 126 6.89 13.07 -10.28
CA TYR A 126 8.10 13.90 -10.24
C TYR A 126 9.12 13.49 -11.33
N PHE A 127 9.40 12.20 -11.43
CA PHE A 127 10.35 11.70 -12.43
C PHE A 127 9.78 11.75 -13.86
N LEU A 128 8.48 11.46 -14.05
CA LEU A 128 7.82 11.56 -15.34
C LEU A 128 7.82 12.99 -15.88
N GLU A 129 7.54 13.99 -15.04
CA GLU A 129 7.60 15.40 -15.39
C GLU A 129 9.01 15.81 -15.81
N LYS A 130 10.03 15.45 -15.01
CA LYS A 130 11.44 15.72 -15.31
C LYS A 130 11.88 15.12 -16.64
N ARG A 131 11.38 13.92 -16.97
CA ARG A 131 11.67 13.20 -18.21
C ARG A 131 10.75 13.57 -19.38
N LYS A 132 9.70 14.36 -19.14
CA LYS A 132 8.61 14.63 -20.09
C LYS A 132 8.04 13.35 -20.71
N LYS A 133 7.80 12.36 -19.85
CA LYS A 133 7.24 11.05 -20.24
C LYS A 133 5.83 10.88 -19.73
N HIS A 134 5.11 9.99 -20.37
CA HIS A 134 3.78 9.54 -20.02
C HIS A 134 3.80 8.02 -19.86
N ILE A 135 3.05 7.48 -18.91
CA ILE A 135 2.89 6.03 -18.71
C ILE A 135 1.42 5.64 -18.55
N THR A 136 1.14 4.37 -18.79
CA THR A 136 -0.15 3.76 -18.45
C THR A 136 0.10 2.68 -17.42
N VAL A 137 -0.59 2.77 -16.28
CA VAL A 137 -0.52 1.80 -15.19
C VAL A 137 -1.74 0.89 -15.27
N VAL A 138 -1.52 -0.42 -15.24
CA VAL A 138 -2.60 -1.42 -15.22
C VAL A 138 -2.62 -2.10 -13.85
N VAL A 139 -3.78 -2.13 -13.19
CA VAL A 139 -3.94 -2.65 -11.83
C VAL A 139 -5.07 -3.68 -11.79
N GLY A 140 -4.76 -4.90 -11.36
CA GLY A 140 -5.74 -5.88 -10.91
C GLY A 140 -6.06 -5.65 -9.44
N THR A 141 -7.33 -5.67 -9.05
CA THR A 141 -7.69 -5.45 -7.64
C THR A 141 -8.94 -6.20 -7.21
N SER A 142 -8.97 -6.61 -5.95
CA SER A 142 -10.19 -7.05 -5.26
C SER A 142 -10.92 -5.92 -4.51
N GLY A 143 -10.47 -4.67 -4.59
CA GLY A 143 -11.14 -3.53 -3.93
C GLY A 143 -10.22 -2.35 -3.64
N ASP A 144 -9.57 -2.35 -2.46
CA ASP A 144 -8.90 -1.14 -1.96
C ASP A 144 -7.71 -0.70 -2.80
N THR A 145 -6.97 -1.64 -3.40
CA THR A 145 -5.75 -1.29 -4.17
C THR A 145 -6.12 -0.40 -5.34
N GLY A 146 -7.19 -0.74 -6.08
CA GLY A 146 -7.66 0.11 -7.17
C GLY A 146 -8.18 1.45 -6.67
N SER A 147 -8.91 1.48 -5.56
CA SER A 147 -9.39 2.74 -4.98
C SER A 147 -8.23 3.67 -4.62
N ALA A 148 -7.23 3.16 -3.90
CA ALA A 148 -6.05 3.92 -3.49
C ALA A 148 -5.17 4.31 -4.70
N ALA A 149 -5.03 3.44 -5.70
CA ALA A 149 -4.32 3.74 -6.94
C ALA A 149 -5.00 4.88 -7.70
N ILE A 150 -6.32 4.79 -7.93
CA ILE A 150 -7.13 5.86 -8.55
C ILE A 150 -6.93 7.17 -7.79
N GLU A 151 -7.12 7.14 -6.47
CA GLU A 151 -7.00 8.34 -5.67
C GLU A 151 -5.62 9.00 -5.75
N SER A 152 -4.56 8.19 -5.90
CA SER A 152 -3.18 8.67 -5.97
C SER A 152 -2.79 9.35 -7.29
N VAL A 153 -3.45 9.00 -8.40
CA VAL A 153 -3.11 9.49 -9.75
C VAL A 153 -4.26 10.21 -10.47
N GLN A 154 -5.45 10.28 -9.88
CA GLN A 154 -6.59 10.91 -10.53
C GLN A 154 -6.30 12.38 -10.89
N GLY A 155 -6.45 12.73 -12.17
CA GLY A 155 -6.12 14.06 -12.70
C GLY A 155 -4.64 14.33 -12.96
N ALA A 156 -3.76 13.33 -12.83
CA ALA A 156 -2.37 13.45 -13.30
C ALA A 156 -2.33 13.51 -14.83
N GLU A 157 -1.48 14.40 -15.38
CA GLU A 157 -1.37 14.61 -16.83
C GLU A 157 -0.46 13.59 -17.54
N ASN A 158 0.38 12.91 -16.76
CA ASN A 158 1.44 12.03 -17.24
C ASN A 158 1.21 10.54 -16.90
N VAL A 159 0.04 10.21 -16.33
CA VAL A 159 -0.32 8.86 -15.91
C VAL A 159 -1.76 8.57 -16.29
N ASP A 160 -1.96 7.57 -17.14
CA ASP A 160 -3.24 6.90 -17.31
C ASP A 160 -3.31 5.69 -16.38
N LEU A 161 -4.47 5.45 -15.77
CA LEU A 161 -4.71 4.30 -14.91
C LEU A 161 -5.85 3.44 -15.44
N ILE A 162 -5.56 2.16 -15.64
CA ILE A 162 -6.52 1.12 -16.00
C ILE A 162 -6.69 0.19 -14.80
N VAL A 163 -7.90 0.09 -14.26
CA VAL A 163 -8.23 -0.78 -13.14
C VAL A 163 -9.12 -1.93 -13.62
N LEU A 164 -8.68 -3.16 -13.39
CA LEU A 164 -9.45 -4.37 -13.62
C LEU A 164 -10.07 -4.84 -12.29
N LEU A 165 -11.40 -4.87 -12.25
CA LEU A 165 -12.21 -5.19 -11.06
C LEU A 165 -13.02 -6.47 -11.29
N PRO A 166 -12.77 -7.57 -10.57
CA PRO A 166 -13.54 -8.78 -10.71
C PRO A 166 -14.97 -8.56 -10.18
N LYS A 167 -15.95 -8.86 -11.04
CA LYS A 167 -17.36 -8.59 -10.75
C LYS A 167 -17.83 -9.36 -9.51
N GLY A 168 -18.51 -8.65 -8.61
CA GLY A 168 -19.08 -9.24 -7.39
C GLY A 168 -18.05 -9.73 -6.37
N ARG A 169 -16.76 -9.37 -6.54
CA ARG A 169 -15.67 -9.77 -5.63
C ARG A 169 -15.18 -8.65 -4.71
N CYS A 170 -15.79 -7.48 -4.77
CA CYS A 170 -15.51 -6.36 -3.86
C CYS A 170 -16.80 -5.87 -3.19
N THR A 171 -16.64 -5.16 -2.07
CA THR A 171 -17.78 -4.53 -1.39
C THR A 171 -18.35 -3.40 -2.25
N LYS A 172 -19.63 -3.06 -2.02
CA LYS A 172 -20.26 -1.96 -2.77
C LYS A 172 -19.56 -0.62 -2.59
N ILE A 173 -18.99 -0.37 -1.41
CA ILE A 173 -18.26 0.87 -1.11
C ILE A 173 -16.98 0.95 -1.95
N GLN A 174 -16.19 -0.13 -2.02
CA GLN A 174 -14.98 -0.19 -2.82
C GLN A 174 -15.30 -0.06 -4.32
N GLU A 175 -16.33 -0.75 -4.81
CA GLU A 175 -16.79 -0.61 -6.19
C GLU A 175 -17.14 0.85 -6.52
N LEU A 176 -17.88 1.53 -5.63
CA LEU A 176 -18.26 2.93 -5.81
C LEU A 176 -17.04 3.87 -5.74
N GLN A 177 -16.09 3.64 -4.83
CA GLN A 177 -14.84 4.41 -4.76
C GLN A 177 -14.05 4.37 -6.07
N MET A 178 -14.15 3.29 -6.84
CA MET A 178 -13.51 3.17 -8.16
C MET A 178 -14.39 3.72 -9.28
N THR A 179 -15.65 3.29 -9.37
CA THR A 179 -16.53 3.54 -10.53
C THR A 179 -17.15 4.94 -10.57
N THR A 180 -17.09 5.72 -9.48
CA THR A 180 -17.66 7.07 -9.41
C THR A 180 -16.65 8.19 -9.69
N VAL A 181 -15.37 7.85 -9.88
CA VAL A 181 -14.33 8.83 -10.21
C VAL A 181 -14.38 9.13 -11.71
N LEU A 182 -14.90 10.32 -12.06
CA LEU A 182 -15.05 10.78 -13.43
C LEU A 182 -13.85 11.65 -13.84
N ARG A 183 -12.69 11.01 -14.04
CA ARG A 183 -11.46 11.66 -14.54
C ARG A 183 -11.04 11.04 -15.85
N GLU A 184 -10.52 11.87 -16.76
CA GLU A 184 -10.15 11.44 -18.11
C GLU A 184 -9.06 10.36 -18.11
N ASN A 185 -8.11 10.45 -17.18
CA ASN A 185 -6.99 9.52 -17.05
C ASN A 185 -7.30 8.27 -16.21
N VAL A 186 -8.56 8.03 -15.84
CA VAL A 186 -8.97 6.89 -15.01
C VAL A 186 -9.98 6.03 -15.76
N HIS A 187 -9.66 4.75 -15.91
CA HIS A 187 -10.48 3.78 -16.62
C HIS A 187 -10.70 2.54 -15.76
N VAL A 188 -11.96 2.21 -15.47
CA VAL A 188 -12.32 1.07 -14.62
C VAL A 188 -13.13 0.06 -15.43
N PHE A 189 -12.68 -1.20 -15.44
CA PHE A 189 -13.30 -2.29 -16.19
C PHE A 189 -13.71 -3.43 -15.27
N GLY A 190 -14.98 -3.81 -15.34
CA GLY A 190 -15.49 -5.00 -14.67
C GLY A 190 -15.15 -6.26 -15.47
N VAL A 191 -14.44 -7.20 -14.84
CA VAL A 191 -13.94 -8.43 -15.47
C VAL A 191 -14.50 -9.68 -14.78
N GLU A 192 -14.60 -10.78 -15.52
CA GLU A 192 -14.95 -12.08 -14.94
C GLU A 192 -13.68 -12.71 -14.34
N GLY A 193 -13.81 -13.43 -13.22
CA GLY A 193 -12.70 -14.11 -12.54
C GLY A 193 -12.50 -13.65 -11.09
N ASN A 194 -11.32 -13.94 -10.55
CA ASN A 194 -10.87 -13.50 -9.22
C ASN A 194 -9.58 -12.67 -9.30
N SER A 195 -9.15 -12.03 -8.20
CA SER A 195 -8.00 -11.10 -8.22
C SER A 195 -6.70 -11.74 -8.72
N ASP A 196 -6.42 -12.99 -8.35
CA ASP A 196 -5.18 -13.68 -8.72
C ASP A 196 -5.20 -14.02 -10.22
N GLU A 197 -6.37 -14.34 -10.77
CA GLU A 197 -6.56 -14.59 -12.20
C GLU A 197 -6.39 -13.32 -13.05
N LEU A 198 -6.54 -12.12 -12.46
CA LEU A 198 -6.30 -10.85 -13.16
C LEU A 198 -4.82 -10.50 -13.25
N ASP A 199 -4.01 -11.00 -12.33
CA ASP A 199 -2.57 -10.74 -12.34
C ASP A 199 -1.90 -11.46 -13.51
N GLU A 200 -2.37 -12.64 -13.90
CA GLU A 200 -1.81 -13.41 -15.03
C GLU A 200 -1.86 -12.65 -16.37
N PRO A 201 -3.01 -12.15 -16.87
CA PRO A 201 -3.04 -11.36 -18.09
C PRO A 201 -2.29 -10.03 -17.93
N ILE A 202 -2.26 -9.43 -16.74
CA ILE A 202 -1.48 -8.20 -16.49
C ILE A 202 0.02 -8.47 -16.61
N LYS A 203 0.53 -9.55 -16.01
CA LYS A 203 1.92 -10.00 -16.18
C LYS A 203 2.23 -10.38 -17.63
N ALA A 204 1.23 -10.85 -18.37
CA ALA A 204 1.35 -11.21 -19.77
C ALA A 204 1.26 -10.00 -20.72
N VAL A 205 0.79 -8.83 -20.25
CA VAL A 205 0.99 -7.56 -20.97
C VAL A 205 2.49 -7.31 -20.90
N PRO A 206 3.22 -7.43 -22.02
CA PRO A 206 4.66 -7.29 -21.97
C PRO A 206 5.02 -5.86 -21.59
N ASP A 207 5.56 -5.68 -20.39
CA ASP A 207 6.84 -4.97 -20.33
C ASP A 207 7.78 -5.85 -21.13
N SER A 208 8.51 -5.31 -22.10
CA SER A 208 9.39 -6.12 -22.96
C SER A 208 10.35 -6.99 -22.12
N HIS A 209 9.97 -8.24 -21.80
CA HIS A 209 10.72 -9.50 -21.80
C HIS A 209 10.01 -10.62 -20.98
N PRO A 210 10.04 -11.89 -21.45
CA PRO A 210 9.31 -13.02 -20.85
C PRO A 210 10.20 -13.96 -19.99
N SER A 211 9.62 -14.63 -18.98
CA SER A 211 9.61 -16.12 -18.80
C SER A 211 9.51 -16.61 -17.33
N ASP A 212 8.36 -17.25 -17.02
CA ASP A 212 8.16 -18.54 -16.28
C ASP A 212 8.61 -18.74 -14.80
N PRO A 213 8.11 -19.80 -14.08
CA PRO A 213 7.56 -19.64 -12.73
C PRO A 213 8.24 -20.56 -11.69
N GLU A 214 8.41 -20.11 -10.44
CA GLU A 214 8.51 -21.04 -9.31
C GLU A 214 8.26 -20.34 -7.96
N THR A 215 7.49 -21.05 -7.14
CA THR A 215 6.84 -20.65 -5.89
C THR A 215 7.79 -20.38 -4.73
N CYS A 216 7.47 -19.34 -3.96
CA CYS A 216 8.24 -18.84 -2.82
C CYS A 216 7.84 -19.50 -1.48
N GLN A 217 8.82 -19.99 -0.72
CA GLN A 217 8.67 -20.46 0.67
C GLN A 217 8.55 -19.29 1.67
N LEU A 218 7.52 -18.44 1.51
CA LEU A 218 7.19 -17.34 2.43
C LEU A 218 6.25 -17.78 3.58
N SER A 219 5.79 -19.04 3.55
CA SER A 219 4.77 -19.59 4.46
C SER A 219 5.24 -19.89 5.87
N GLU A 220 6.56 -19.89 6.14
CA GLU A 220 7.09 -20.19 7.49
C GLU A 220 7.21 -18.94 8.38
N ALA A 221 7.14 -17.74 7.81
CA ALA A 221 7.25 -16.46 8.54
C ALA A 221 5.96 -15.61 8.54
N VAL A 222 5.00 -15.92 7.67
CA VAL A 222 3.76 -15.15 7.51
C VAL A 222 2.56 -16.09 7.59
N THR A 223 1.76 -15.95 8.65
CA THR A 223 0.45 -16.60 8.73
C THR A 223 -0.59 -15.62 8.18
N SER A 224 -1.30 -16.02 7.13
CA SER A 224 -2.46 -15.30 6.63
C SER A 224 -3.74 -15.91 7.19
N GLN A 225 -4.73 -15.06 7.43
CA GLN A 225 -6.06 -15.50 7.80
C GLN A 225 -7.10 -14.67 7.07
N SER A 226 -8.10 -15.36 6.54
CA SER A 226 -9.32 -14.75 6.00
C SER A 226 -10.46 -14.89 6.99
N VAL A 227 -11.40 -13.96 6.91
CA VAL A 227 -12.69 -14.03 7.60
C VAL A 227 -13.78 -13.66 6.61
N SER A 228 -14.96 -14.27 6.77
CA SER A 228 -16.12 -13.96 5.96
C SER A 228 -16.66 -12.56 6.26
N ASP A 229 -17.41 -11.98 5.32
CA ASP A 229 -18.12 -10.70 5.52
C ASP A 229 -19.03 -10.72 6.74
N GLU A 230 -19.67 -11.86 7.01
CA GLU A 230 -20.48 -12.06 8.21
C GLU A 230 -19.61 -11.95 9.47
N ALA A 231 -18.46 -12.62 9.51
CA ALA A 231 -17.53 -12.55 10.63
C ALA A 231 -16.92 -11.16 10.79
N ILE A 232 -16.64 -10.44 9.70
CA ILE A 232 -16.22 -9.03 9.72
C ILE A 232 -17.30 -8.17 10.39
N THR A 233 -18.56 -8.32 9.96
CA THR A 233 -19.68 -7.52 10.48
C THR A 233 -19.94 -7.83 11.95
N GLN A 234 -19.94 -9.11 12.34
CA GLN A 234 -20.05 -9.54 13.74
C GLN A 234 -18.90 -9.00 14.59
N THR A 235 -17.67 -9.01 14.07
CA THR A 235 -16.49 -8.48 14.76
C THR A 235 -16.59 -6.97 14.97
N MET A 236 -17.03 -6.23 13.94
CA MET A 236 -17.28 -4.80 14.06
C MET A 236 -18.35 -4.51 15.13
N GLY A 237 -19.43 -5.29 15.15
CA GLY A 237 -20.50 -5.19 16.16
C GLY A 237 -19.99 -5.47 17.57
N ARG A 238 -19.31 -6.60 17.78
CA ARG A 238 -18.71 -6.97 19.07
C ARG A 238 -17.72 -5.90 19.55
N CYS A 239 -16.86 -5.39 18.67
CA CYS A 239 -15.89 -4.36 19.04
C CYS A 239 -16.59 -3.06 19.49
N TRP A 240 -17.67 -2.68 18.81
CA TRP A 240 -18.49 -1.54 19.22
C TRP A 240 -19.16 -1.76 20.58
N GLU A 241 -19.72 -2.94 20.84
CA GLU A 241 -20.36 -3.26 22.12
C GLU A 241 -19.36 -3.25 23.28
N GLU A 242 -18.22 -3.91 23.11
CA GLU A 242 -17.22 -4.09 24.17
C GLU A 242 -16.37 -2.83 24.41
N ASN A 243 -16.02 -2.12 23.33
CA ASN A 243 -15.03 -1.04 23.37
C ASN A 243 -15.58 0.33 22.97
N ARG A 244 -16.84 0.40 22.49
CA ARG A 244 -17.45 1.63 21.94
C ARG A 244 -16.60 2.24 20.82
N TYR A 245 -15.98 1.36 20.04
CA TYR A 245 -15.05 1.70 18.98
C TYR A 245 -15.50 1.08 17.66
N LEU A 246 -15.57 1.89 16.59
CA LEU A 246 -16.00 1.44 15.27
C LEU A 246 -14.77 1.04 14.44
N LEU A 247 -14.66 -0.25 14.13
CA LEU A 247 -13.60 -0.78 13.28
C LEU A 247 -13.90 -0.56 11.80
N CYS A 248 -12.85 -0.36 11.00
CA CYS A 248 -12.97 -0.57 9.56
C CYS A 248 -12.98 -2.08 9.24
N PRO A 249 -13.56 -2.50 8.10
CA PRO A 249 -13.63 -3.92 7.70
C PRO A 249 -12.28 -4.63 7.67
N HIS A 250 -11.21 -3.93 7.24
CA HIS A 250 -9.86 -4.50 7.19
C HIS A 250 -9.29 -4.79 8.58
N SER A 251 -9.44 -3.86 9.52
CA SER A 251 -9.00 -4.07 10.91
C SER A 251 -9.86 -5.12 11.61
N ALA A 252 -11.12 -5.27 11.22
CA ALA A 252 -11.98 -6.33 11.73
C ALA A 252 -11.44 -7.73 11.40
N VAL A 253 -10.69 -7.93 10.31
CA VAL A 253 -10.00 -9.20 10.03
C VAL A 253 -9.03 -9.56 11.16
N ALA A 254 -8.15 -8.62 11.50
CA ALA A 254 -7.14 -8.83 12.55
C ALA A 254 -7.77 -8.93 13.95
N VAL A 255 -8.78 -8.11 14.24
CA VAL A 255 -9.50 -8.15 15.53
C VAL A 255 -10.30 -9.45 15.66
N SER A 256 -10.90 -9.95 14.58
CA SER A 256 -11.60 -11.23 14.59
C SER A 256 -10.66 -12.36 14.97
N TYR A 257 -9.44 -12.36 14.44
CA TYR A 257 -8.42 -13.33 14.83
C TYR A 257 -8.08 -13.21 16.32
N HIS A 258 -7.86 -11.99 16.81
CA HIS A 258 -7.57 -11.76 18.23
C HIS A 258 -8.70 -12.29 19.13
N TYR A 259 -9.96 -12.00 18.81
CA TYR A 259 -11.12 -12.49 19.54
C TYR A 259 -11.20 -14.01 19.53
N GLN A 260 -11.00 -14.66 18.37
CA GLN A 260 -10.96 -16.12 18.30
C GLN A 260 -9.86 -16.72 19.17
N GLN A 261 -8.68 -16.09 19.23
CA GLN A 261 -7.59 -16.55 20.09
C GLN A 261 -7.86 -16.32 21.57
N ALA A 262 -8.49 -15.19 21.93
CA ALA A 262 -8.90 -14.89 23.29
C ALA A 262 -9.96 -15.87 23.78
N ASP A 263 -10.98 -16.15 22.95
CA ASP A 263 -12.07 -17.07 23.25
C ASP A 263 -11.55 -18.53 23.38
N ARG A 264 -10.54 -18.93 22.58
CA ARG A 264 -9.86 -20.23 22.72
C ARG A 264 -9.04 -20.37 24.01
N ARG A 265 -8.57 -19.27 24.58
CA ARG A 265 -7.80 -19.24 25.83
C ARG A 265 -8.69 -19.16 27.08
N GLN A 266 -9.99 -18.95 26.92
CA GLN A 266 -10.93 -19.07 28.04
C GLN A 266 -11.17 -20.54 28.38
N PRO A 267 -11.05 -20.96 29.65
CA PRO A 267 -11.35 -22.33 30.04
C PRO A 267 -12.81 -22.65 29.73
N ARG A 268 -13.06 -23.72 28.97
CA ARG A 268 -14.40 -24.28 28.82
C ARG A 268 -14.78 -24.93 30.15
N TYR A 269 -15.69 -24.31 30.88
CA TYR A 269 -16.35 -24.90 32.04
C TYR A 269 -17.30 -26.02 31.61
#